data_AF-A0A1Q7FBF8-F1
#
_entry.id   AF-A0A1Q7FBF8-F1
#
_cell.length_a   1.000
_cell.length_b   1.000
_cell.length_c   1.000
_cell.angle_alpha   90.00
_cell.angle_beta   90.00
_cell.angle_gamma   90.00
#
_symmetry.space_group_name_H-M   'P 1'
#
loop_
_entity.id
_entity.type
_entity.pdbx_description
1 polymer ?
#
loop_
_entity_poly.entity_id
_entity_poly.type
_entity_poly.pdbx_seq_one_letter_code
_entity_poly.pdbx_strand_id
1 'polypeptide(L)' 'MVEDTAEEKFFRESYAQELQRKEHERELEEERKKVKQQAMKTPGRRGEQIKHEEIDREIIRRYRLRTK' A
#
# COMPACT_ATOMS: atom_id res chain seq x y z
N MET A 1 7.06 -2.34 -18.03
CA MET A 1 6.53 -1.74 -16.79
C MET A 1 6.51 -0.24 -17.03
N VAL A 2 5.41 0.45 -16.76
CA VAL A 2 5.39 1.91 -16.84
C VAL A 2 6.23 2.43 -15.68
N GLU A 3 7.25 3.24 -15.97
CA GLU A 3 8.04 3.86 -14.92
C GLU A 3 7.19 4.86 -14.14
N ASP A 4 7.27 4.80 -12.82
CA ASP A 4 6.57 5.75 -11.95
C ASP A 4 7.10 7.17 -12.20
N THR A 5 6.21 8.15 -12.26
CA THR A 5 6.57 9.57 -12.29
C THR A 5 7.26 9.99 -10.98
N ALA A 6 7.88 11.19 -10.95
CA ALA A 6 8.47 11.71 -9.71
C ALA A 6 7.45 11.84 -8.57
N GLU A 7 6.22 12.26 -8.90
CA GLU A 7 5.10 12.38 -7.96
C GLU A 7 4.66 11.01 -7.44
N GLU A 8 4.60 10.00 -8.32
CA GLU A 8 4.23 8.64 -7.97
C GLU A 8 5.29 7.97 -7.09
N LYS A 9 6.58 8.21 -7.36
CA LYS A 9 7.68 7.76 -6.50
C LYS A 9 7.58 8.37 -5.11
N PHE A 10 7.38 9.68 -5.02
CA PHE A 10 7.20 10.36 -3.74
C PHE A 10 5.98 9.83 -2.97
N PHE A 11 4.86 9.65 -3.67
CA PHE A 11 3.64 9.06 -3.10
C PHE A 11 3.90 7.64 -2.58
N ARG A 12 4.58 6.81 -3.37
CA ARG A 12 4.93 5.44 -3.00
C ARG A 12 5.81 5.39 -1.75
N GLU A 13 6.84 6.22 -1.67
CA GLU A 13 7.73 6.32 -0.51
C GLU A 13 6.98 6.77 0.74
N SER A 14 6.16 7.81 0.62
CA SER A 14 5.38 8.35 1.74
C SER A 14 4.37 7.33 2.25
N TYR A 15 3.66 6.65 1.35
CA TYR A 15 2.67 5.66 1.71
C TYR A 15 3.29 4.40 2.29
N ALA A 16 4.44 3.95 1.76
CA ALA A 16 5.19 2.85 2.37
C ALA A 16 5.58 3.18 3.82
N GLN A 17 6.09 4.39 4.09
CA GLN A 17 6.41 4.80 5.46
C GLN A 17 5.17 4.80 6.38
N GLU A 18 4.01 5.23 5.87
CA GLU A 18 2.75 5.17 6.62
C GLU A 18 2.36 3.73 6.97
N LEU A 19 2.45 2.80 6.03
CA LEU A 19 2.15 1.38 6.26
C LEU A 19 3.11 0.74 7.28
N GLN A 20 4.38 1.14 7.28
CA GLN A 20 5.38 0.63 8.22
C GLN A 20 5.16 1.15 9.65
N ARG A 21 4.53 2.31 9.82
CA ARG A 21 4.18 2.88 11.14
C ARG A 21 3.00 2.18 11.81
N LYS A 22 2.18 1.44 11.05
CA LYS A 22 1.05 0.67 11.61
C LYS A 22 1.60 -0.53 12.39
N GLU A 23 1.54 -0.50 13.71
CA GLU A 23 2.14 -1.53 14.56
C GLU A 23 1.35 -2.84 14.53
N HIS A 24 0.02 -2.74 14.42
CA HIS A 24 -0.86 -3.90 14.49
C HIS A 24 -1.32 -4.39 13.12
N GLU A 25 -1.47 -5.72 12.97
CA GLU A 25 -2.01 -6.35 11.75
C GLU A 25 -3.43 -5.84 11.42
N ARG A 26 -4.23 -5.57 12.45
CA ARG A 26 -5.57 -4.99 12.31
C ARG A 26 -5.56 -3.64 11.59
N GLU A 27 -4.58 -2.77 11.87
CA GLU A 27 -4.50 -1.45 11.22
C GLU A 27 -4.17 -1.56 9.73
N LEU A 28 -3.37 -2.56 9.36
CA LEU A 28 -3.05 -2.87 7.97
C LEU A 28 -4.26 -3.46 7.23
N GLU A 29 -5.04 -4.31 7.89
CA GLU A 29 -6.29 -4.83 7.34
C GLU A 29 -7.35 -3.74 7.14
N GLU A 30 -7.49 -2.82 8.10
CA GLU A 30 -8.37 -1.67 8.00
C GLU A 30 -7.96 -0.76 6.83
N GLU A 31 -6.66 -0.53 6.65
CA GLU A 31 -6.13 0.20 5.50
C GLU A 31 -6.49 -0.49 4.18
N ARG A 32 -6.26 -1.79 4.08
CA ARG A 32 -6.61 -2.59 2.90
C ARG A 32 -8.10 -2.51 2.57
N LYS A 33 -8.97 -2.52 3.58
CA LYS A 33 -10.42 -2.35 3.41
C LYS A 33 -10.76 -0.95 2.90
N LYS A 34 -10.14 0.10 3.44
CA LYS A 34 -10.34 1.49 3.00
C LYS A 34 -9.94 1.67 1.54
N VAL A 35 -8.75 1.18 1.15
CA VAL A 35 -8.27 1.27 -0.24
C VAL A 35 -9.19 0.49 -1.18
N LYS A 36 -9.63 -0.71 -0.81
CA LYS A 36 -10.60 -1.47 -1.62
C LYS A 36 -11.91 -0.70 -1.80
N GLN A 37 -12.44 -0.07 -0.76
CA GLN A 37 -13.66 0.75 -0.87
C GLN A 37 -13.43 2.00 -1.74
N GLN A 38 -12.26 2.63 -1.63
CA GLN A 38 -11.90 3.77 -2.46
C GLN A 38 -11.76 3.37 -3.94
N ALA A 39 -11.14 2.24 -4.24
CA ALA A 39 -11.04 1.69 -5.60
C ALA A 39 -12.41 1.42 -6.24
N MET A 40 -13.44 1.09 -5.45
CA MET A 40 -14.82 0.98 -5.96
C MET A 40 -15.42 2.34 -6.36
N LYS A 41 -15.01 3.42 -5.70
CA LYS A 41 -15.47 4.80 -6.00
C LYS A 41 -14.68 5.43 -7.14
N THR A 42 -13.37 5.18 -7.20
CA THR A 42 -12.44 5.75 -8.18
C THR A 42 -11.59 4.67 -8.84
N PRO A 43 -12.19 3.80 -9.66
CA PRO A 43 -11.47 2.69 -10.26
C PRO A 43 -10.41 3.18 -11.26
N GLY A 44 -9.30 2.43 -11.36
CA GLY A 44 -8.29 2.63 -12.40
C GLY A 44 -7.34 3.81 -12.22
N ARG A 45 -7.47 4.61 -11.15
CA ARG A 45 -6.50 5.69 -10.87
C ARG A 45 -5.15 5.12 -10.45
N ARG A 46 -4.07 5.70 -10.97
CA ARG A 46 -2.70 5.23 -10.71
C ARG A 46 -2.34 5.24 -9.22
N GLY A 47 -2.77 6.25 -8.48
CA GLY A 47 -2.61 6.29 -7.02
C GLY A 47 -3.27 5.12 -6.28
N GLU A 48 -4.44 4.65 -6.74
CA GLU A 48 -5.09 3.46 -6.14
C GLU A 48 -4.31 2.18 -6.42
N GLN A 49 -3.75 2.05 -7.63
CA GLN A 49 -2.87 0.93 -7.97
C GLN A 49 -1.64 0.91 -7.07
N ILE A 50 -0.98 2.06 -6.90
CA ILE A 50 0.20 2.18 -6.02
C ILE A 50 -0.15 1.80 -4.58
N LYS A 51 -1.31 2.25 -4.05
CA LYS A 51 -1.74 1.85 -2.70
C LYS A 51 -1.91 0.35 -2.57
N HIS A 52 -2.57 -0.30 -3.52
CA HIS A 52 -2.71 -1.77 -3.52
C HIS A 52 -1.35 -2.47 -3.56
N GLU A 53 -0.45 -2.04 -4.45
CA GLU A 53 0.89 -2.59 -4.58
C GLU A 53 1.72 -2.44 -3.29
N GLU A 54 1.67 -1.28 -2.62
CA GLU A 54 2.41 -1.07 -1.36
C GLU A 54 1.83 -1.84 -0.19
N ILE A 55 0.50 -2.01 -0.10
CA ILE A 55 -0.13 -2.87 0.92
C ILE A 55 0.34 -4.30 0.74
N ASP A 56 0.30 -4.84 -0.47
CA ASP A 56 0.74 -6.21 -0.75
C ASP A 56 2.25 -6.37 -0.44
N ARG A 57 3.06 -5.36 -0.77
CA ARG A 57 4.48 -5.34 -0.44
C ARG A 57 4.74 -5.37 1.07
N GLU A 58 4.00 -4.58 1.85
CA GLU A 58 4.14 -4.55 3.31
C GLU A 58 3.67 -5.87 3.95
N ILE A 59 2.60 -6.49 3.44
CA ILE A 59 2.16 -7.83 3.88
C ILE A 59 3.27 -8.85 3.66
N ILE A 60 3.89 -8.87 2.47
CA ILE A 60 5.01 -9.78 2.16
C ILE A 60 6.20 -9.51 3.09
N ARG A 61 6.54 -8.24 3.36
CA ARG A 61 7.62 -7.86 4.27
C ARG A 61 7.37 -8.42 5.68
N ARG A 62 6.18 -8.22 6.25
CA ARG A 62 5.80 -8.75 7.57
C ARG A 62 5.79 -10.26 7.61
N TYR A 63 5.27 -10.91 6.57
CA TYR A 63 5.30 -12.37 6.45
C TYR A 63 6.74 -12.90 6.51
N ARG A 64 7.65 -12.32 5.72
CA ARG A 64 9.08 -12.69 5.71
C ARG A 64 9.77 -12.46 7.05
N LEU A 65 9.40 -11.41 7.80
CA LEU A 65 9.93 -11.15 9.14
C LEU A 65 9.42 -12.16 10.17
N ARG A 66 8.19 -12.65 10.03
CA ARG A 66 7.60 -13.65 10.93
C ARG A 66 8.12 -15.07 10.68
N THR A 67 8.52 -15.39 9.44
CA THR A 67 9.03 -16.72 9.06
C THR A 67 10.54 -16.87 9.19
N LYS A 68 11.26 -15.84 9.63
CA LYS A 68 12.68 -15.91 9.99
C LYS A 68 12.82 -16.22 11.47
#